data_AF-A0A168L364-F1
#
_entry.id   AF-A0A168L364-F1
#
_cell.length_a   1.000
_cell.length_b   1.000
_cell.length_c   1.000
_cell.angle_alpha   90.00
_cell.angle_beta   90.00
_cell.angle_gamma   90.00
#
_symmetry.space_group_name_H-M   'P 1'
#
loop_
_entity.id
_entity.type
_entity.pdbx_description
1 polymer ?
#
loop_
_entity_poly.entity_id
_entity_poly.type
_entity_poly.pdbx_seq_one_letter_code
_entity_poly.pdbx_strand_id
1 'polypeptide(L)'
;MIEELIDRSEEGLEQAMGRKERRDHAYIDQEVSEFKTKSGTYLMRQVSLDGGKRAEDRAKEDQERSKRRSRKIKEKIKKDQREDQECTKRRQETECTEAKRNGCQVEKVMGKVPKNDDIKESDLVLTANLSKDRLEEERFYRWNPTKSVILEPNVALQYQLYDTPIPCATVFSYLGIPINIGGTFDATALIAHNTKKALTSMNILSTLGMNGTGYGRLLSSRLYQQFIRPQMEYGLAITVTTKKNLQVLEKAQDTCLRRIHGAHPRSSTIVMRHLVKLFLMADRNAILQLKYIARSRFQPTDTLLHTITTNLPNHHRKIGIWSKLLKQPLVEQLPPPSATLHIKPIIQAFLRKQLHQHQDESRLLKHCRDSLKIDPILKLPLLKVDRSRLVRWRLGWLPGGKPKPCHCGSHLTKTHVIHCLHLHARLSIRWKLSHDPLSFLVNRLLSAPPTSLRTFKRWTRSWPIIQQILLELEYLQHPDHSEPPTTTTTTTEDPFLTWLARRLPPASPSPP
;
A
#
# COMPACT_ATOMS: atom_id res chain seq x y z
N MET A 1 33.89 -18.39 -11.68
CA MET A 1 32.90 -18.74 -12.72
C MET A 1 31.47 -18.89 -12.21
N ILE A 2 31.18 -19.62 -11.11
CA ILE A 2 29.81 -19.71 -10.54
C ILE A 2 29.46 -18.49 -9.67
N GLU A 3 30.39 -17.97 -8.86
CA GLU A 3 30.18 -16.73 -8.09
C GLU A 3 30.00 -15.49 -8.99
N GLU A 4 30.79 -15.38 -10.07
CA GLU A 4 30.63 -14.35 -11.12
C GLU A 4 29.27 -14.38 -11.84
N LEU A 5 28.63 -15.55 -11.91
CA LEU A 5 27.30 -15.70 -12.52
C LEU A 5 26.16 -15.32 -11.54
N ILE A 6 26.42 -15.42 -10.23
CA ILE A 6 25.49 -15.00 -9.17
C ILE A 6 25.54 -13.47 -9.02
N ASP A 7 26.74 -12.88 -9.00
CA ASP A 7 26.91 -11.42 -8.92
C ASP A 7 26.33 -10.71 -10.16
N ARG A 8 26.54 -11.24 -11.37
CA ARG A 8 25.93 -10.68 -12.60
C ARG A 8 24.40 -10.82 -12.64
N SER A 9 23.84 -11.82 -11.95
CA SER A 9 22.40 -12.03 -11.81
C SER A 9 21.77 -11.04 -10.82
N GLU A 10 22.45 -10.78 -9.70
CA GLU A 10 22.00 -9.79 -8.71
C GLU A 10 22.15 -8.35 -9.21
N GLU A 11 23.26 -8.00 -9.87
CA GLU A 11 23.42 -6.70 -10.53
C GLU A 11 22.37 -6.48 -11.65
N GLY A 12 22.04 -7.53 -12.41
CA GLY A 12 20.99 -7.47 -13.43
C GLY A 12 19.59 -7.22 -12.84
N LEU A 13 19.31 -7.79 -11.66
CA LEU A 13 18.05 -7.61 -10.92
C LEU A 13 17.97 -6.23 -10.25
N GLU A 14 19.05 -5.75 -9.66
CA GLU A 14 19.12 -4.40 -9.07
C GLU A 14 19.07 -3.31 -10.15
N GLN A 15 19.75 -3.48 -11.28
CA GLN A 15 19.64 -2.56 -12.41
C GLN A 15 18.22 -2.56 -13.01
N ALA A 16 17.53 -3.71 -13.08
CA ALA A 16 16.17 -3.80 -13.58
C ALA A 16 15.14 -3.19 -12.62
N MET A 17 15.32 -3.37 -11.30
CA MET A 17 14.50 -2.72 -10.27
C MET A 17 14.76 -1.21 -10.24
N GLY A 18 16.02 -0.77 -10.27
CA GLY A 18 16.39 0.64 -10.33
C GLY A 18 15.98 1.34 -11.62
N ARG A 19 15.93 0.66 -12.78
CA ARG A 19 15.37 1.23 -14.03
C ARG A 19 13.84 1.34 -13.99
N LYS A 20 13.15 0.47 -13.26
CA LYS A 20 11.70 0.53 -13.08
C LYS A 20 11.31 1.60 -12.06
N GLU A 21 12.02 1.70 -10.95
CA GLU A 21 11.86 2.75 -9.95
C GLU A 21 12.19 4.14 -10.53
N ARG A 22 13.24 4.28 -11.35
CA ARG A 22 13.54 5.54 -12.05
C ARG A 22 12.45 5.97 -13.03
N ARG A 23 11.78 5.03 -13.71
CA ARG A 23 10.61 5.34 -14.58
C ARG A 23 9.36 5.71 -13.79
N ASP A 24 9.11 5.04 -12.65
CA ASP A 24 7.99 5.37 -11.77
C ASP A 24 8.24 6.73 -11.05
N HIS A 25 9.48 7.06 -10.69
CA HIS A 25 9.89 8.37 -10.15
C HIS A 25 9.77 9.49 -11.19
N ALA A 26 10.24 9.30 -12.42
CA ALA A 26 10.11 10.30 -13.48
C ALA A 26 8.64 10.62 -13.80
N TYR A 27 7.74 9.65 -13.71
CA TYR A 27 6.29 9.86 -13.86
C TYR A 27 5.67 10.61 -12.65
N ILE A 28 6.15 10.33 -11.43
CA ILE A 28 5.73 11.05 -10.21
C ILE A 28 6.20 12.51 -10.26
N ASP A 29 7.44 12.76 -10.68
CA ASP A 29 7.99 14.12 -10.79
C ASP A 29 7.27 14.93 -11.87
N GLN A 30 6.87 14.28 -12.97
CA GLN A 30 6.04 14.90 -14.01
C GLN A 30 4.66 15.32 -13.47
N GLU A 31 3.93 14.44 -12.75
CA GLU A 31 2.62 14.82 -12.19
C GLU A 31 2.71 15.85 -11.05
N VAL A 32 3.78 15.81 -10.23
CA VAL A 32 4.03 16.80 -9.17
C VAL A 32 4.40 18.17 -9.76
N SER A 33 5.15 18.20 -10.87
CA SER A 33 5.50 19.43 -11.60
C SER A 33 4.29 20.08 -12.26
N GLU A 34 3.43 19.28 -12.91
CA GLU A 34 2.17 19.76 -13.50
C GLU A 34 1.16 20.28 -12.45
N PHE A 35 1.19 19.73 -11.23
CA PHE A 35 0.34 20.21 -10.13
C PHE A 35 0.85 21.55 -9.55
N LYS A 36 2.16 21.73 -9.40
CA LYS A 36 2.75 22.99 -8.90
C LYS A 36 2.48 24.18 -9.82
N THR A 37 2.51 23.96 -11.13
CA THR A 37 2.22 25.01 -12.14
C THR A 37 0.74 25.38 -12.22
N LYS A 38 -0.19 24.44 -11.96
CA LYS A 38 -1.64 24.67 -12.05
C LYS A 38 -2.29 25.13 -10.72
N SER A 39 -1.72 24.78 -9.56
CA SER A 39 -2.24 25.21 -8.27
C SER A 39 -1.95 26.68 -7.95
N GLY A 40 -0.84 27.23 -8.47
CA GLY A 40 -0.50 28.65 -8.31
C GLY A 40 -1.38 29.62 -9.10
N THR A 41 -1.94 29.18 -10.23
CA THR A 41 -2.83 29.97 -11.10
C THR A 41 -4.31 29.87 -10.68
N TYR A 42 -4.71 28.78 -10.03
CA TYR A 42 -6.10 28.56 -9.61
C TYR A 42 -6.49 29.36 -8.36
N LEU A 43 -5.56 29.55 -7.41
CA LEU A 43 -5.82 30.36 -6.20
C LEU A 43 -5.95 31.86 -6.48
N MET A 44 -5.33 32.37 -7.55
CA MET A 44 -5.43 33.78 -7.96
C MET A 44 -6.76 34.09 -8.67
N ARG A 45 -7.40 33.12 -9.33
CA ARG A 45 -8.60 33.36 -10.16
C ARG A 45 -9.93 33.25 -9.40
N GLN A 46 -9.96 32.55 -8.27
CA GLN A 46 -11.19 32.37 -7.47
C GLN A 46 -11.54 33.58 -6.59
N VAL A 47 -10.63 34.54 -6.42
CA VAL A 47 -10.84 35.74 -5.60
C VAL A 47 -11.49 36.89 -6.38
N SER A 48 -11.50 36.83 -7.72
CA SER A 48 -12.04 37.90 -8.57
C SER A 48 -13.55 37.81 -8.86
N LEU A 49 -14.29 36.84 -8.30
CA LEU A 49 -15.70 36.60 -8.66
C LEU A 49 -16.72 36.74 -7.54
N ASP A 50 -16.32 37.04 -6.30
CA ASP A 50 -17.27 37.39 -5.24
C ASP A 50 -16.88 38.71 -4.58
N GLY A 51 -17.76 39.70 -4.72
CA GLY A 51 -17.66 40.95 -4.00
C GLY A 51 -17.70 40.71 -2.49
N GLY A 52 -16.55 40.87 -1.84
CA GLY A 52 -16.48 40.90 -0.39
C GLY A 52 -15.05 41.11 0.10
N LYS A 53 -14.63 42.37 0.31
CA LYS A 53 -13.37 42.71 1.00
C LYS A 53 -13.12 41.84 2.25
N ARG A 54 -14.19 41.49 2.99
CA ARG A 54 -14.14 40.59 4.17
C ARG A 54 -13.79 39.12 3.89
N ALA A 55 -14.09 38.59 2.71
CA ALA A 55 -13.71 37.24 2.31
C ALA A 55 -12.24 37.22 1.86
N GLU A 56 -11.81 38.26 1.17
CA GLU A 56 -10.41 38.47 0.78
C GLU A 56 -9.50 38.68 2.00
N ASP A 57 -9.93 39.46 2.98
CA ASP A 57 -9.20 39.68 4.23
C ASP A 57 -9.08 38.39 5.07
N ARG A 58 -10.14 37.57 5.14
CA ARG A 58 -10.09 36.26 5.80
C ARG A 58 -9.19 35.27 5.06
N ALA A 59 -9.22 35.26 3.72
CA ALA A 59 -8.35 34.42 2.92
C ALA A 59 -6.87 34.83 3.06
N LYS A 60 -6.59 36.15 3.12
CA LYS A 60 -5.24 36.68 3.41
C LYS A 60 -4.79 36.32 4.82
N GLU A 61 -5.67 36.39 5.81
CA GLU A 61 -5.36 36.02 7.20
C GLU A 61 -5.09 34.52 7.34
N ASP A 62 -5.89 33.65 6.70
CA ASP A 62 -5.68 32.20 6.70
C ASP A 62 -4.41 31.80 5.93
N GLN A 63 -4.10 32.50 4.82
CA GLN A 63 -2.86 32.30 4.09
C GLN A 63 -1.65 32.72 4.94
N GLU A 64 -1.74 33.84 5.67
CA GLU A 64 -0.67 34.31 6.55
C GLU A 64 -0.50 33.40 7.78
N ARG A 65 -1.60 32.87 8.33
CA ARG A 65 -1.59 31.87 9.40
C ARG A 65 -0.96 30.55 8.95
N SER A 66 -1.24 30.13 7.71
CA SER A 66 -0.61 28.97 7.07
C SER A 66 0.89 29.19 6.84
N LYS A 67 1.29 30.35 6.33
CA LYS A 67 2.70 30.74 6.18
C LYS A 67 3.45 30.77 7.52
N ARG A 68 2.85 31.31 8.58
CA ARG A 68 3.41 31.31 9.94
C ARG A 68 3.58 29.89 10.49
N ARG A 69 2.60 29.00 10.29
CA ARG A 69 2.71 27.58 10.69
C ARG A 69 3.81 26.86 9.92
N SER A 70 3.93 27.12 8.62
CA SER A 70 5.00 26.55 7.78
C SER A 70 6.40 27.03 8.21
N ARG A 71 6.56 28.31 8.56
CA ARG A 71 7.81 28.85 9.12
C ARG A 71 8.17 28.19 10.45
N LYS A 72 7.23 28.06 11.38
CA LYS A 72 7.44 27.36 12.67
C LYS A 72 7.85 25.89 12.49
N ILE A 73 7.26 25.19 11.53
CA ILE A 73 7.63 23.79 11.23
C ILE A 73 9.05 23.72 10.64
N LYS A 74 9.40 24.63 9.72
CA LYS A 74 10.77 24.69 9.15
C LYS A 74 11.83 25.04 10.20
N GLU A 75 11.51 25.95 11.12
CA GLU A 75 12.40 26.29 12.24
C GLU A 75 12.57 25.11 13.20
N LYS A 76 11.50 24.36 13.49
CA LYS A 76 11.58 23.15 14.30
C LYS A 76 12.45 22.08 13.64
N ILE A 77 12.26 21.81 12.35
CA ILE A 77 13.11 20.87 11.60
C ILE A 77 14.57 21.31 11.60
N LYS A 78 14.86 22.61 11.43
CA LYS A 78 16.24 23.13 11.50
C LYS A 78 16.84 23.00 12.90
N LYS A 79 16.03 23.16 13.96
CA LYS A 79 16.48 22.96 15.35
C LYS A 79 16.81 21.49 15.60
N ASP A 80 15.91 20.58 15.23
CA ASP A 80 16.10 19.14 15.38
C ASP A 80 17.36 18.66 14.60
N GLN A 81 17.60 19.21 13.41
CA GLN A 81 18.82 18.92 12.62
C GLN A 81 20.11 19.46 13.25
N ARG A 82 20.07 20.62 13.94
CA ARG A 82 21.23 21.15 14.66
C ARG A 82 21.53 20.31 15.91
N GLU A 83 20.50 19.89 16.63
CA GLU A 83 20.63 19.01 17.80
C GLU A 83 21.23 17.64 17.39
N ASP A 84 20.80 17.07 16.27
CA ASP A 84 21.38 15.83 15.73
C ASP A 84 22.85 16.00 15.29
N GLN A 85 23.19 17.12 14.66
CA GLN A 85 24.57 17.43 14.28
C GLN A 85 25.46 17.63 15.51
N GLU A 86 24.97 18.30 16.54
CA GLU A 86 25.71 18.52 17.78
C GLU A 86 25.88 17.23 18.57
N CYS A 87 24.86 16.36 18.58
CA CYS A 87 24.95 15.02 19.15
C CYS A 87 25.97 14.14 18.42
N THR A 88 26.03 14.26 17.09
CA THR A 88 27.00 13.53 16.26
C THR A 88 28.43 14.01 16.50
N LYS A 89 28.61 15.34 16.63
CA LYS A 89 29.91 15.95 16.92
C LYS A 89 30.42 15.58 18.32
N ARG A 90 29.56 15.59 19.34
CA ARG A 90 29.92 15.11 20.69
C ARG A 90 30.33 13.65 20.70
N ARG A 91 29.66 12.81 19.90
CA ARG A 91 29.98 11.38 19.77
C ARG A 91 31.36 11.15 19.13
N GLN A 92 31.70 11.93 18.10
CA GLN A 92 33.01 11.89 17.45
C GLN A 92 34.14 12.43 18.35
N GLU A 93 33.87 13.46 19.15
CA GLU A 93 34.83 13.99 20.12
C GLU A 93 35.12 12.98 21.23
N THR A 94 34.11 12.24 21.73
CA THR A 94 34.29 11.16 22.71
C THR A 94 35.09 9.97 22.15
N GLU A 95 34.81 9.54 20.92
CA GLU A 95 35.54 8.45 20.25
C GLU A 95 37.01 8.82 19.96
N CYS A 96 37.30 10.09 19.68
CA CYS A 96 38.66 10.57 19.41
C CYS A 96 39.49 10.72 20.70
N THR A 97 38.87 11.04 21.84
CA THR A 97 39.52 11.02 23.16
C THR A 97 39.78 9.60 23.66
N GLU A 98 38.96 8.61 23.31
CA GLU A 98 39.19 7.19 23.63
C GLU A 98 40.31 6.57 22.78
N ALA A 99 40.39 6.92 21.50
CA ALA A 99 41.42 6.39 20.60
C ALA A 99 42.86 6.87 20.94
N LYS A 100 43.02 8.02 21.62
CA LYS A 100 44.32 8.50 22.09
C LYS A 100 44.76 7.89 23.43
N ARG A 101 43.87 7.23 24.17
CA ARG A 101 44.18 6.68 25.50
C ARG A 101 44.67 5.23 25.47
N ASN A 102 44.30 4.47 24.43
CA ASN A 102 44.58 3.03 24.35
C ASN A 102 45.46 2.70 23.14
N GLY A 103 46.76 2.90 23.28
CA GLY A 103 47.73 2.22 22.42
C GLY A 103 47.86 0.76 22.84
N CYS A 104 47.10 -0.17 22.25
CA CYS A 104 47.46 -1.59 22.26
C CYS A 104 46.75 -2.38 21.15
N GLN A 105 47.43 -3.44 20.72
CA GLN A 105 47.31 -4.16 19.47
C GLN A 105 45.99 -4.93 19.26
N VAL A 106 45.66 -5.05 17.96
CA VAL A 106 44.51 -5.74 17.39
C VAL A 106 44.74 -7.25 17.39
N GLU A 107 43.87 -8.01 18.06
CA GLU A 107 43.59 -9.39 17.70
C GLU A 107 42.09 -9.57 17.36
N LYS A 108 41.88 -10.14 16.18
CA LYS A 108 40.59 -10.32 15.51
C LYS A 108 39.80 -11.44 16.18
N VAL A 109 38.70 -11.11 16.86
CA VAL A 109 37.60 -12.04 17.12
C VAL A 109 36.31 -11.40 16.60
N MET A 110 35.93 -11.75 15.36
CA MET A 110 34.66 -11.33 14.77
C MET A 110 33.51 -12.18 15.34
N GLY A 111 32.97 -11.73 16.48
CA GLY A 111 31.63 -12.08 16.95
C GLY A 111 30.64 -10.99 16.55
N LYS A 112 29.66 -11.32 15.71
CA LYS A 112 28.58 -10.44 15.26
C LYS A 112 27.89 -9.78 16.47
N VAL A 113 28.02 -8.46 16.60
CA VAL A 113 27.22 -7.63 17.52
C VAL A 113 25.76 -7.69 17.07
N PRO A 114 24.80 -8.13 17.91
CA PRO A 114 23.40 -7.93 17.62
C PRO A 114 23.09 -6.44 17.79
N LYS A 115 22.60 -5.79 16.72
CA LYS A 115 21.83 -4.56 16.90
C LYS A 115 20.52 -4.94 17.59
N ASN A 116 20.45 -4.78 18.92
CA ASN A 116 19.27 -4.47 19.72
C ASN A 116 19.61 -4.65 21.21
N ASP A 117 19.48 -3.58 22.00
CA ASP A 117 19.75 -3.56 23.45
C ASP A 117 18.65 -4.26 24.29
N ASP A 118 17.62 -4.82 23.64
CA ASP A 118 16.52 -5.50 24.31
C ASP A 118 16.76 -7.02 24.37
N ILE A 119 17.08 -7.54 25.56
CA ILE A 119 17.31 -8.97 25.80
C ILE A 119 16.13 -9.56 26.58
N LYS A 120 15.74 -10.79 26.23
CA LYS A 120 14.80 -11.61 27.01
C LYS A 120 15.53 -12.82 27.54
N GLU A 121 15.42 -13.06 28.84
CA GLU A 121 15.98 -14.22 29.53
C GLU A 121 14.81 -15.06 30.06
N SER A 122 14.85 -16.37 29.88
CA SER A 122 13.82 -17.31 30.36
C SER A 122 14.47 -18.36 31.25
N ASP A 123 13.88 -18.60 32.42
CA ASP A 123 14.24 -19.60 33.42
C ASP A 123 15.69 -19.57 33.90
N LEU A 124 16.06 -18.45 34.53
CA LEU A 124 16.98 -18.48 35.66
C LEU A 124 16.18 -18.04 36.88
N VAL A 125 16.07 -18.97 37.84
CA VAL A 125 15.66 -18.67 39.21
C VAL A 125 16.35 -17.37 39.61
N LEU A 126 15.56 -16.39 40.05
CA LEU A 126 16.04 -15.14 40.66
C LEU A 126 16.72 -15.47 42.01
N THR A 127 17.85 -16.16 41.95
CA THR A 127 18.96 -16.07 42.89
C THR A 127 20.09 -15.24 42.26
N ALA A 128 19.72 -14.30 41.38
CA ALA A 128 20.64 -13.53 40.55
C ALA A 128 20.95 -12.13 41.11
N ASN A 129 21.08 -11.98 42.43
CA ASN A 129 21.78 -10.82 42.98
C ASN A 129 23.30 -10.98 42.84
N LEU A 130 23.83 -12.21 42.68
CA LEU A 130 25.28 -12.47 42.61
C LEU A 130 25.82 -12.64 41.18
N SER A 131 25.01 -13.01 40.20
CA SER A 131 25.46 -13.24 38.81
C SER A 131 25.30 -12.02 37.89
N LYS A 132 24.41 -11.08 38.23
CA LYS A 132 24.15 -9.87 37.44
C LYS A 132 25.21 -8.80 37.66
N ASP A 133 25.61 -8.59 38.91
CA ASP A 133 26.69 -7.67 39.30
C ASP A 133 28.01 -8.02 38.59
N ARG A 134 28.27 -9.33 38.39
CA ARG A 134 29.50 -9.83 37.75
C ARG A 134 29.58 -9.56 36.24
N LEU A 135 28.44 -9.50 35.54
CA LEU A 135 28.38 -9.15 34.11
C LEU A 135 28.38 -7.62 33.88
N GLU A 136 27.92 -6.85 34.86
CA GLU A 136 27.88 -5.39 34.84
C GLU A 136 29.25 -4.76 35.16
N GLU A 137 30.08 -5.40 36.00
CA GLU A 137 31.46 -4.97 36.26
C GLU A 137 32.40 -5.14 35.05
N GLU A 138 32.18 -6.17 34.21
CA GLU A 138 33.02 -6.41 33.02
C GLU A 138 32.57 -5.63 31.78
N ARG A 139 31.32 -5.15 31.74
CA ARG A 139 30.77 -4.38 30.61
C ARG A 139 29.91 -3.26 31.16
N PHE A 140 30.38 -2.02 31.07
CA PHE A 140 29.77 -0.74 31.49
C PHE A 140 28.31 -0.48 31.01
N TYR A 141 27.36 -1.36 31.30
CA TYR A 141 25.95 -1.26 30.95
C TYR A 141 25.10 -1.36 32.22
N ARG A 142 24.08 -0.49 32.31
CA ARG A 142 23.12 -0.45 33.42
C ARG A 142 21.70 -0.58 32.90
N TRP A 143 20.92 -1.49 33.45
CA TRP A 143 19.52 -1.68 33.03
C TRP A 143 18.64 -0.55 33.57
N ASN A 144 17.54 -0.24 32.87
CA ASN A 144 16.59 0.76 33.36
C ASN A 144 15.42 0.06 34.06
N PRO A 145 15.27 0.17 35.40
CA PRO A 145 14.21 -0.49 36.15
C PRO A 145 12.80 -0.20 35.62
N THR A 146 12.56 1.02 35.12
CA THR A 146 11.24 1.46 34.61
C THR A 146 10.90 0.93 33.23
N LYS A 147 11.89 0.48 32.45
CA LYS A 147 11.71 -0.16 31.15
C LYS A 147 11.75 -1.69 31.23
N SER A 148 12.30 -2.23 32.32
CA SER A 148 12.24 -3.64 32.65
C SER A 148 10.84 -4.03 33.11
N VAL A 149 10.40 -5.25 32.80
CA VAL A 149 9.10 -5.78 33.20
C VAL A 149 9.26 -7.22 33.65
N ILE A 150 8.59 -7.57 34.75
CA ILE A 150 8.41 -8.96 35.15
C ILE A 150 7.10 -9.47 34.55
N LEU A 151 7.20 -10.51 33.73
CA LEU A 151 6.06 -11.27 33.21
C LEU A 151 5.74 -12.40 34.19
N GLU A 152 4.46 -12.59 34.52
CA GLU A 152 3.99 -13.63 35.45
C GLU A 152 4.62 -13.51 36.86
N PRO A 153 4.36 -12.38 37.57
CA PRO A 153 4.96 -12.15 38.89
C PRO A 153 4.46 -13.18 39.91
N ASN A 154 5.38 -13.72 40.71
CA ASN A 154 5.01 -14.42 41.92
C ASN A 154 4.60 -13.38 42.97
N VAL A 155 3.36 -13.45 43.45
CA VAL A 155 2.78 -12.51 44.41
C VAL A 155 3.54 -12.49 45.74
N ALA A 156 4.28 -13.56 46.06
CA ALA A 156 5.10 -13.65 47.27
C ALA A 156 6.47 -12.97 47.16
N LEU A 157 6.88 -12.53 45.97
CA LEU A 157 8.21 -11.96 45.71
C LEU A 157 8.10 -10.47 45.36
N GLN A 158 9.01 -9.66 45.93
CA GLN A 158 9.23 -8.29 45.51
C GLN A 158 10.39 -8.25 44.51
N TYR A 159 10.15 -7.66 43.33
CA TYR A 159 11.14 -7.55 42.27
C TYR A 159 11.69 -6.12 42.24
N GLN A 160 12.99 -5.97 42.46
CA GLN A 160 13.66 -4.66 42.44
C GLN A 160 14.99 -4.74 41.68
N LEU A 161 15.41 -3.62 41.11
CA LEU A 161 16.72 -3.43 40.47
C LEU A 161 17.28 -2.08 40.93
N TYR A 162 18.48 -2.07 41.53
CA TYR A 162 19.09 -0.88 42.13
C TYR A 162 18.12 -0.16 43.10
N ASP A 163 17.53 -0.92 44.03
CA ASP A 163 16.53 -0.43 45.01
C ASP A 163 15.29 0.22 44.38
N THR A 164 15.06 0.01 43.08
CA THR A 164 13.91 0.52 42.35
C THR A 164 12.99 -0.65 41.99
N PRO A 165 11.70 -0.62 42.35
CA PRO A 165 10.78 -1.70 42.04
C PRO A 165 10.56 -1.83 40.53
N ILE A 166 10.56 -3.08 40.05
CA ILE A 166 10.33 -3.39 38.63
C ILE A 166 8.82 -3.56 38.42
N PRO A 167 8.22 -2.91 37.42
CA PRO A 167 6.80 -3.08 37.13
C PRO A 167 6.51 -4.51 36.68
N CYS A 168 5.40 -5.04 37.19
CA CYS A 168 4.89 -6.35 36.81
C CYS A 168 3.75 -6.19 35.79
N ALA A 169 3.72 -7.02 34.75
CA ALA A 169 2.69 -6.96 33.72
C ALA A 169 2.28 -8.34 33.22
N THR A 170 1.03 -8.46 32.75
CA THR A 170 0.51 -9.68 32.10
C THR A 170 0.74 -9.69 30.59
N VAL A 171 1.11 -8.54 30.01
CA VAL A 171 1.45 -8.36 28.60
C VAL A 171 2.67 -7.47 28.50
N PHE A 172 3.62 -7.85 27.67
CA PHE A 172 4.81 -7.05 27.36
C PHE A 172 4.86 -6.71 25.87
N SER A 173 5.12 -5.45 25.54
CA SER A 173 5.28 -5.02 24.15
C SER A 173 6.75 -5.07 23.76
N TYR A 174 7.11 -5.98 22.85
CA TYR A 174 8.44 -6.05 22.28
C TYR A 174 8.42 -5.56 20.83
N LEU A 175 9.15 -4.48 20.54
CA LEU A 175 9.12 -3.80 19.23
C LEU A 175 7.69 -3.48 18.75
N GLY A 176 6.77 -3.20 19.68
CA GLY A 176 5.36 -2.93 19.35
C GLY A 176 4.49 -4.17 19.11
N ILE A 177 5.01 -5.38 19.34
CA ILE A 177 4.24 -6.63 19.30
C ILE A 177 3.86 -7.04 20.73
N PRO A 178 2.56 -7.11 21.08
CA PRO A 178 2.11 -7.49 22.41
C PRO A 178 2.25 -9.00 22.61
N ILE A 179 2.96 -9.38 23.66
CA ILE A 179 3.25 -10.76 24.04
C ILE A 179 2.63 -11.03 25.40
N ASN A 180 1.72 -12.00 25.45
CA ASN A 180 1.08 -12.48 26.67
C ASN A 180 2.00 -13.41 27.45
N ILE A 181 1.64 -13.63 28.72
CA ILE A 181 2.14 -14.76 29.51
C ILE A 181 2.03 -16.06 28.71
N GLY A 182 3.05 -16.91 28.78
CA GLY A 182 3.17 -18.13 27.98
C GLY A 182 3.66 -17.93 26.53
N GLY A 183 4.11 -16.71 26.17
CA GLY A 183 4.80 -16.45 24.90
C GLY A 183 3.87 -16.37 23.68
N THR A 184 2.56 -16.24 23.88
CA THR A 184 1.60 -16.07 22.78
C THR A 184 1.44 -14.60 22.41
N PHE A 185 1.18 -14.30 21.13
CA PHE A 185 0.92 -12.93 20.69
C PHE A 185 -0.55 -12.55 20.92
N ASP A 186 -0.82 -11.38 21.48
CA ASP A 186 -2.16 -10.80 21.47
C ASP A 186 -2.47 -10.23 20.08
N ALA A 187 -2.94 -11.11 19.21
CA ALA A 187 -3.31 -10.77 17.84
C ALA A 187 -4.41 -9.69 17.78
N THR A 188 -5.31 -9.65 18.77
CA THR A 188 -6.44 -8.72 18.80
C THR A 188 -5.95 -7.32 19.13
N ALA A 189 -5.15 -7.16 20.20
CA ALA A 189 -4.55 -5.88 20.56
C ALA A 189 -3.61 -5.36 19.46
N LEU A 190 -2.77 -6.24 18.89
CA LEU A 190 -1.88 -5.90 17.78
C LEU A 190 -2.65 -5.31 16.59
N ILE A 191 -3.71 -6.00 16.16
CA ILE A 191 -4.50 -5.58 14.99
C ILE A 191 -5.30 -4.31 15.29
N ALA A 192 -5.86 -4.19 16.50
CA ALA A 192 -6.55 -2.98 16.91
C ALA A 192 -5.62 -1.76 16.88
N HIS A 193 -4.42 -1.88 17.45
CA HIS A 193 -3.39 -0.84 17.41
C HIS A 193 -2.98 -0.50 15.97
N ASN A 194 -2.63 -1.50 15.17
CA ASN A 194 -2.17 -1.33 13.80
C ASN A 194 -3.22 -0.68 12.89
N THR A 195 -4.49 -1.09 13.00
CA THR A 195 -5.59 -0.50 12.22
C THR A 195 -5.88 0.93 12.66
N LYS A 196 -5.87 1.23 13.96
CA LYS A 196 -6.00 2.60 14.47
C LYS A 196 -4.89 3.50 13.93
N LYS A 197 -3.64 3.04 13.96
CA LYS A 197 -2.47 3.77 13.42
C LYS A 197 -2.60 4.02 11.91
N ALA A 198 -2.97 2.98 11.16
CA ALA A 198 -3.18 3.06 9.72
C ALA A 198 -4.29 4.04 9.34
N LEU A 199 -5.43 4.00 10.02
CA LEU A 199 -6.55 4.91 9.76
C LEU A 199 -6.21 6.36 10.13
N THR A 200 -5.46 6.56 11.21
CA THR A 200 -4.95 7.89 11.60
C THR A 200 -4.03 8.45 10.51
N SER A 201 -3.07 7.65 10.05
CA SER A 201 -2.18 8.01 8.93
C SER A 201 -2.97 8.30 7.65
N MET A 202 -4.01 7.50 7.35
CA MET A 202 -4.89 7.71 6.20
C MET A 202 -5.72 8.99 6.32
N ASN A 203 -6.12 9.41 7.53
CA ASN A 203 -6.78 10.70 7.75
C ASN A 203 -5.84 11.85 7.36
N ILE A 204 -4.59 11.80 7.81
CA ILE A 204 -3.57 12.81 7.50
C ILE A 204 -3.29 12.85 5.99
N LEU A 205 -3.02 11.70 5.37
CA LEU A 205 -2.75 11.69 3.92
C LEU A 205 -3.97 12.11 3.08
N SER A 206 -5.18 11.92 3.60
CA SER A 206 -6.38 12.39 2.93
C SER A 206 -6.45 13.91 2.85
N THR A 207 -5.97 14.64 3.86
CA THR A 207 -5.88 16.11 3.79
C THR A 207 -4.83 16.57 2.79
N LEU A 208 -3.86 15.72 2.47
CA LEU A 208 -2.82 15.98 1.46
C LEU A 208 -3.24 15.57 0.04
N GLY A 209 -4.49 15.12 -0.16
CA GLY A 209 -5.02 14.78 -1.49
C GLY A 209 -5.21 13.29 -1.75
N MET A 210 -4.92 12.37 -0.81
CA MET A 210 -5.31 10.96 -0.94
C MET A 210 -6.80 10.75 -0.64
N ASN A 211 -7.65 11.32 -1.50
CA ASN A 211 -9.09 11.26 -1.44
C ASN A 211 -9.68 11.25 -2.87
N GLY A 212 -11.00 11.18 -2.99
CA GLY A 212 -11.68 11.09 -4.28
C GLY A 212 -11.53 12.31 -5.21
N THR A 213 -11.11 13.47 -4.70
CA THR A 213 -11.01 14.72 -5.47
C THR A 213 -9.56 15.14 -5.78
N GLY A 214 -8.61 14.74 -4.93
CA GLY A 214 -7.18 15.06 -5.03
C GLY A 214 -6.40 14.21 -6.04
N TYR A 215 -5.37 13.49 -5.57
CA TYR A 215 -4.47 12.70 -6.40
C TYR A 215 -5.20 11.65 -7.25
N GLY A 216 -4.62 11.30 -8.39
CA GLY A 216 -5.11 10.23 -9.24
C GLY A 216 -5.27 8.92 -8.45
N ARG A 217 -6.35 8.17 -8.72
CA ARG A 217 -6.68 6.93 -7.98
C ARG A 217 -5.53 5.93 -7.97
N LEU A 218 -4.77 5.82 -9.07
CA LEU A 218 -3.60 4.95 -9.14
C LEU A 218 -2.50 5.37 -8.16
N LEU A 219 -2.15 6.67 -8.14
CA LEU A 219 -1.14 7.22 -7.25
C LEU A 219 -1.59 7.05 -5.79
N SER A 220 -2.81 7.44 -5.46
CA SER A 220 -3.40 7.25 -4.13
C SER A 220 -3.36 5.79 -3.68
N SER A 221 -3.69 4.83 -4.54
CA SER A 221 -3.62 3.41 -4.20
C SER A 221 -2.18 2.89 -4.06
N ARG A 222 -1.21 3.43 -4.80
CA ARG A 222 0.22 3.13 -4.62
C ARG A 222 0.74 3.67 -3.28
N LEU A 223 0.39 4.91 -2.93
CA LEU A 223 0.73 5.50 -1.63
C LEU A 223 0.10 4.71 -0.48
N TYR A 224 -1.14 4.27 -0.62
CA TYR A 224 -1.77 3.35 0.35
C TYR A 224 -0.98 2.05 0.49
N GLN A 225 -0.59 1.40 -0.62
CA GLN A 225 0.21 0.18 -0.60
C GLN A 225 1.56 0.36 0.08
N GLN A 226 2.19 1.52 -0.10
CA GLN A 226 3.54 1.79 0.37
C GLN A 226 3.61 2.28 1.82
N PHE A 227 2.62 3.08 2.27
CA PHE A 227 2.72 3.77 3.56
C PHE A 227 1.65 3.36 4.58
N ILE A 228 0.45 2.99 4.12
CA ILE A 228 -0.68 2.71 5.01
C ILE A 228 -0.84 1.21 5.25
N ARG A 229 -0.86 0.42 4.18
CA ARG A 229 -1.03 -1.03 4.26
C ARG A 229 0.05 -1.70 5.12
N PRO A 230 1.35 -1.34 5.05
CA PRO A 230 2.37 -1.95 5.89
C PRO A 230 2.15 -1.74 7.38
N GLN A 231 1.51 -0.63 7.79
CA GLN A 231 1.16 -0.40 9.19
C GLN A 231 0.16 -1.45 9.70
N MET A 232 -0.78 -1.88 8.85
CA MET A 232 -1.72 -2.96 9.16
C MET A 232 -1.07 -4.35 9.10
N GLU A 233 -0.07 -4.53 8.24
CA GLU A 233 0.63 -5.79 8.03
C GLU A 233 1.69 -6.10 9.09
N TYR A 234 2.11 -5.11 9.87
CA TYR A 234 3.15 -5.25 10.87
C TYR A 234 2.84 -6.35 11.90
N GLY A 235 3.77 -7.29 12.08
CA GLY A 235 3.62 -8.42 13.00
C GLY A 235 2.71 -9.57 12.51
N LEU A 236 1.97 -9.42 11.41
CA LEU A 236 1.04 -10.47 10.93
C LEU A 236 1.75 -11.76 10.48
N ALA A 237 2.96 -11.63 9.94
CA ALA A 237 3.75 -12.75 9.42
C ALA A 237 4.07 -13.84 10.49
N ILE A 238 4.10 -13.44 11.76
CA ILE A 238 4.42 -14.32 12.89
C ILE A 238 3.22 -14.55 13.83
N THR A 239 2.09 -13.89 13.56
CA THR A 239 0.91 -13.91 14.42
C THR A 239 -0.14 -14.87 13.85
N VAL A 240 -0.74 -15.69 14.71
CA VAL A 240 -1.90 -16.52 14.33
C VAL A 240 -3.16 -15.65 14.38
N THR A 241 -3.79 -15.44 13.23
CA THR A 241 -4.98 -14.59 13.11
C THR A 241 -6.26 -15.40 13.03
N THR A 242 -7.31 -14.96 13.70
CA THR A 242 -8.66 -15.51 13.55
C THR A 242 -9.41 -14.86 12.38
N LYS A 243 -10.55 -15.44 11.97
CA LYS A 243 -11.44 -14.81 10.96
C LYS A 243 -11.93 -13.44 11.41
N LYS A 244 -12.25 -13.27 12.71
CA LYS A 244 -12.67 -11.98 13.28
C LYS A 244 -11.57 -10.92 13.14
N ASN A 245 -10.32 -11.31 13.44
CA ASN A 245 -9.16 -10.43 13.30
C ASN A 245 -8.97 -9.97 11.84
N LEU A 246 -9.09 -10.89 10.89
CA LEU A 246 -9.00 -10.57 9.46
C LEU A 246 -10.15 -9.66 8.98
N GLN A 247 -11.35 -9.80 9.53
CA GLN A 247 -12.47 -8.90 9.23
C GLN A 247 -12.21 -7.46 9.69
N VAL A 248 -11.55 -7.27 10.83
CA VAL A 248 -11.16 -5.93 11.31
C VAL A 248 -10.16 -5.28 10.34
N LEU A 249 -9.15 -6.04 9.91
CA LEU A 249 -8.17 -5.59 8.91
C LEU A 249 -8.85 -5.26 7.57
N GLU A 250 -9.76 -6.11 7.10
CA GLU A 250 -10.46 -5.87 5.83
C GLU A 250 -11.35 -4.63 5.91
N LYS A 251 -12.04 -4.40 7.04
CA LYS A 251 -12.84 -3.19 7.24
C LYS A 251 -11.99 -1.93 7.21
N ALA A 252 -10.79 -1.96 7.79
CA ALA A 252 -9.84 -0.85 7.74
C ALA A 252 -9.34 -0.59 6.30
N GLN A 253 -8.96 -1.65 5.57
CA GLN A 253 -8.61 -1.58 4.14
C GLN A 253 -9.77 -0.99 3.32
N ASP A 254 -10.99 -1.48 3.52
CA ASP A 254 -12.18 -1.03 2.80
C ASP A 254 -12.45 0.46 3.04
N THR A 255 -12.28 0.92 4.28
CA THR A 255 -12.42 2.33 4.65
C THR A 255 -11.42 3.20 3.88
N CYS A 256 -10.17 2.76 3.78
CA CYS A 256 -9.13 3.48 3.03
C CYS A 256 -9.45 3.52 1.53
N LEU A 257 -9.87 2.40 0.94
CA LEU A 257 -10.19 2.32 -0.49
C LEU A 257 -11.41 3.15 -0.85
N ARG A 258 -12.47 3.12 -0.04
CA ARG A 258 -13.64 3.97 -0.24
C ARG A 258 -13.24 5.44 -0.25
N ARG A 259 -12.36 5.86 0.68
CA ARG A 259 -11.87 7.24 0.71
C ARG A 259 -11.07 7.63 -0.53
N ILE A 260 -10.14 6.77 -0.98
CA ILE A 260 -9.35 6.99 -2.21
C ILE A 260 -10.26 7.15 -3.42
N HIS A 261 -11.33 6.37 -3.49
CA HIS A 261 -12.26 6.40 -4.62
C HIS A 261 -13.37 7.46 -4.49
N GLY A 262 -13.48 8.17 -3.36
CA GLY A 262 -14.63 9.05 -3.07
C GLY A 262 -15.96 8.28 -3.01
N ALA A 263 -15.90 7.04 -2.56
CA ALA A 263 -17.03 6.12 -2.53
C ALA A 263 -17.98 6.38 -1.36
N HIS A 264 -19.24 5.99 -1.52
CA HIS A 264 -20.19 5.90 -0.42
C HIS A 264 -19.69 4.90 0.65
N PRO A 265 -19.94 5.14 1.96
CA PRO A 265 -19.52 4.25 3.05
C PRO A 265 -20.03 2.81 2.99
N ARG A 266 -21.00 2.50 2.12
CA ARG A 266 -21.54 1.15 1.91
C ARG A 266 -21.12 0.52 0.57
N SER A 267 -20.38 1.24 -0.27
CA SER A 267 -19.99 0.72 -1.57
C SER A 267 -19.07 -0.50 -1.45
N SER A 268 -19.30 -1.50 -2.28
CA SER A 268 -18.37 -2.64 -2.38
C SER A 268 -17.00 -2.17 -2.88
N THR A 269 -15.94 -2.74 -2.30
CA THR A 269 -14.53 -2.44 -2.60
C THR A 269 -13.91 -3.50 -3.49
N ILE A 270 -14.64 -4.56 -3.85
CA ILE A 270 -14.12 -5.70 -4.60
C ILE A 270 -13.55 -5.29 -5.97
N VAL A 271 -14.29 -4.46 -6.70
CA VAL A 271 -13.82 -3.93 -7.98
C VAL A 271 -12.73 -2.89 -7.77
N MET A 272 -12.81 -2.05 -6.73
CA MET A 272 -11.73 -1.08 -6.41
C MET A 272 -10.40 -1.81 -6.24
N ARG A 273 -10.38 -2.87 -5.42
CA ARG A 273 -9.21 -3.73 -5.20
C ARG A 273 -8.69 -4.30 -6.52
N HIS A 274 -9.58 -4.85 -7.33
CA HIS A 274 -9.21 -5.42 -8.63
C HIS A 274 -8.56 -4.39 -9.56
N LEU A 275 -9.12 -3.18 -9.67
CA LEU A 275 -8.60 -2.13 -10.56
C LEU A 275 -7.14 -1.76 -10.25
N VAL A 276 -6.76 -1.75 -8.98
CA VAL A 276 -5.42 -1.35 -8.52
C VAL A 276 -4.53 -2.52 -8.14
N LYS A 277 -4.94 -3.76 -8.46
CA LYS A 277 -4.21 -4.99 -8.13
C LYS A 277 -3.92 -5.12 -6.62
N LEU A 278 -4.94 -4.89 -5.81
CA LEU A 278 -4.92 -5.10 -4.36
C LEU A 278 -5.61 -6.40 -3.98
N PHE A 279 -5.05 -7.11 -3.01
CA PHE A 279 -5.61 -8.36 -2.47
C PHE A 279 -6.32 -8.12 -1.13
N LEU A 280 -7.18 -9.05 -0.74
CA LEU A 280 -7.77 -9.07 0.60
C LEU A 280 -6.67 -9.15 1.66
N MET A 281 -6.97 -8.68 2.88
CA MET A 281 -6.07 -8.79 4.03
C MET A 281 -5.85 -10.24 4.44
N ALA A 282 -6.84 -11.12 4.22
CA ALA A 282 -6.69 -12.57 4.42
C ALA A 282 -5.63 -13.16 3.48
N ASP A 283 -5.77 -12.94 2.17
CA ASP A 283 -4.79 -13.40 1.17
C ASP A 283 -3.40 -12.84 1.44
N ARG A 284 -3.35 -11.57 1.83
CA ARG A 284 -2.10 -10.89 2.12
C ARG A 284 -1.42 -11.48 3.35
N ASN A 285 -2.18 -11.79 4.41
CA ASN A 285 -1.66 -12.44 5.60
C ASN A 285 -1.07 -13.82 5.26
N ALA A 286 -1.80 -14.63 4.49
CA ALA A 286 -1.31 -15.93 4.04
C ALA A 286 0.01 -15.81 3.24
N ILE A 287 0.13 -14.80 2.38
CA ILE A 287 1.38 -14.53 1.64
C ILE A 287 2.51 -14.06 2.58
N LEU A 288 2.21 -13.25 3.60
CA LEU A 288 3.20 -12.79 4.57
C LEU A 288 3.75 -13.95 5.40
N GLN A 289 2.86 -14.83 5.88
CA GLN A 289 3.23 -16.02 6.65
C GLN A 289 4.00 -17.02 5.78
N LEU A 290 3.57 -17.26 4.53
CA LEU A 290 4.33 -18.07 3.57
C LEU A 290 5.75 -17.52 3.37
N LYS A 291 5.90 -16.22 3.14
CA LYS A 291 7.21 -15.58 2.95
C LYS A 291 8.10 -15.72 4.19
N TYR A 292 7.52 -15.60 5.38
CA TYR A 292 8.24 -15.75 6.63
C TYR A 292 8.74 -17.19 6.83
N ILE A 293 7.88 -18.17 6.60
CA ILE A 293 8.22 -19.60 6.72
C ILE A 293 9.21 -20.04 5.63
N ALA A 294 9.06 -19.52 4.41
CA ALA A 294 10.04 -19.76 3.37
C ALA A 294 11.40 -19.17 3.78
N ARG A 295 11.46 -17.98 4.36
CA ARG A 295 12.72 -17.43 4.86
C ARG A 295 13.34 -18.32 5.95
N SER A 296 12.54 -18.83 6.89
CA SER A 296 13.08 -19.66 7.97
C SER A 296 13.56 -21.04 7.52
N ARG A 297 12.90 -21.66 6.54
CA ARG A 297 13.24 -23.01 6.05
C ARG A 297 14.52 -23.04 5.23
N PHE A 298 14.78 -21.96 4.50
CA PHE A 298 15.91 -21.83 3.59
C PHE A 298 17.00 -20.90 4.17
N GLN A 299 17.00 -20.70 5.49
CA GLN A 299 18.04 -19.96 6.19
C GLN A 299 19.30 -20.83 6.39
N PRO A 300 20.49 -20.21 6.43
CA PRO A 300 21.72 -20.90 6.81
C PRO A 300 21.63 -21.57 8.19
N THR A 301 22.41 -22.64 8.36
CA THR A 301 22.40 -23.47 9.58
C THR A 301 22.96 -22.77 10.82
N ASP A 302 23.75 -21.71 10.64
CA ASP A 302 24.36 -20.88 11.71
C ASP A 302 23.39 -19.84 12.29
N THR A 303 22.15 -19.75 11.76
CA THR A 303 21.17 -18.81 12.29
C THR A 303 20.56 -19.32 13.60
N LEU A 304 20.38 -18.41 14.57
CA LEU A 304 19.73 -18.72 15.84
C LEU A 304 18.37 -19.41 15.63
N LEU A 305 17.59 -18.95 14.65
CA LEU A 305 16.30 -19.56 14.33
C LEU A 305 16.48 -21.01 13.88
N HIS A 306 17.44 -21.31 13.00
CA HIS A 306 17.73 -22.69 12.59
C HIS A 306 18.11 -23.55 13.81
N THR A 307 19.06 -23.10 14.63
CA THR A 307 19.50 -23.81 15.85
C THR A 307 18.35 -24.06 16.82
N ILE A 308 17.52 -23.06 17.08
CA ILE A 308 16.33 -23.17 17.94
C ILE A 308 15.35 -24.19 17.33
N THR A 309 15.06 -24.10 16.04
CA THR A 309 14.06 -24.97 15.41
C THR A 309 14.50 -26.43 15.34
N THR A 310 15.80 -26.70 15.20
CA THR A 310 16.36 -28.06 15.14
C THR A 310 16.58 -28.67 16.53
N ASN A 311 16.83 -27.87 17.56
CA ASN A 311 17.12 -28.35 18.92
C ASN A 311 15.94 -28.28 19.89
N LEU A 312 14.83 -27.58 19.57
CA LEU A 312 13.68 -27.53 20.47
C LEU A 312 13.07 -28.93 20.68
N PRO A 313 12.70 -29.34 21.91
CA PRO A 313 12.01 -30.60 22.14
C PRO A 313 10.70 -30.70 21.34
N ASN A 314 10.40 -31.89 20.82
CA ASN A 314 9.23 -32.14 19.96
C ASN A 314 7.89 -31.70 20.58
N HIS A 315 7.77 -31.71 21.91
CA HIS A 315 6.59 -31.22 22.63
C HIS A 315 6.35 -29.72 22.41
N HIS A 316 7.38 -28.89 22.54
CA HIS A 316 7.30 -27.44 22.31
C HIS A 316 7.10 -27.09 20.82
N ARG A 317 7.62 -27.92 19.90
CA ARG A 317 7.34 -27.79 18.45
C ARG A 317 5.89 -28.05 18.09
N LYS A 318 5.14 -28.86 18.86
CA LYS A 318 3.75 -29.23 18.55
C LYS A 318 2.72 -28.22 19.06
N ILE A 319 3.01 -27.54 20.18
CA ILE A 319 2.03 -26.69 20.89
C ILE A 319 2.18 -25.19 20.54
N GLY A 320 3.37 -24.76 20.10
CA GLY A 320 3.69 -23.35 19.86
C GLY A 320 3.06 -22.71 18.61
N ILE A 321 3.15 -21.38 18.54
CA ILE A 321 2.74 -20.57 17.38
C ILE A 321 3.35 -21.11 16.07
N TRP A 322 4.59 -21.58 16.13
CA TRP A 322 5.31 -22.16 15.01
C TRP A 322 4.56 -23.34 14.36
N SER A 323 3.99 -24.23 15.18
CA SER A 323 3.24 -25.40 14.69
C SER A 323 1.98 -24.98 13.92
N LYS A 324 1.29 -23.94 14.40
CA LYS A 324 0.09 -23.38 13.77
C LYS A 324 0.42 -22.69 12.45
N LEU A 325 1.55 -22.00 12.38
CA LEU A 325 2.02 -21.34 11.15
C LEU A 325 2.42 -22.37 10.07
N LEU A 326 3.07 -23.46 10.45
CA LEU A 326 3.49 -24.51 9.51
C LEU A 326 2.32 -25.29 8.90
N LYS A 327 1.16 -25.36 9.57
CA LYS A 327 -0.05 -26.03 9.09
C LYS A 327 -0.85 -25.26 8.02
N GLN A 328 -0.31 -24.17 7.50
CA GLN A 328 -1.02 -23.37 6.52
C GLN A 328 -1.01 -24.01 5.12
N PRO A 329 -2.13 -24.02 4.39
CA PRO A 329 -2.22 -24.68 3.08
C PRO A 329 -1.22 -24.19 2.03
N LEU A 330 -0.78 -22.93 2.09
CA LEU A 330 0.25 -22.44 1.15
C LEU A 330 1.65 -22.97 1.47
N VAL A 331 1.91 -23.33 2.72
CA VAL A 331 3.23 -23.79 3.19
C VAL A 331 3.52 -25.21 2.72
N GLU A 332 2.48 -26.02 2.55
CA GLU A 332 2.55 -27.37 1.98
C GLU A 332 3.04 -27.36 0.52
N GLN A 333 2.88 -26.25 -0.19
CA GLN A 333 3.36 -26.09 -1.57
C GLN A 333 4.84 -25.69 -1.66
N LEU A 334 5.51 -25.45 -0.52
CA LEU A 334 6.93 -25.14 -0.53
C LEU A 334 7.74 -26.40 -0.88
N PRO A 335 8.79 -26.27 -1.71
CA PRO A 335 9.67 -27.38 -2.00
C PRO A 335 10.45 -27.82 -0.74
N PRO A 336 11.03 -29.03 -0.75
CA PRO A 336 11.92 -29.46 0.32
C PRO A 336 13.13 -28.49 0.45
N PRO A 337 13.75 -28.37 1.63
CA PRO A 337 14.89 -27.47 1.86
C PRO A 337 16.09 -27.71 0.93
N SER A 338 16.20 -28.91 0.34
CA SER A 338 17.26 -29.29 -0.61
C SER A 338 17.08 -28.71 -2.02
N ALA A 339 15.92 -28.15 -2.34
CA ALA A 339 15.60 -27.66 -3.68
C ALA A 339 15.59 -26.12 -3.77
N THR A 340 15.76 -25.59 -4.98
CA THR A 340 15.74 -24.13 -5.22
C THR A 340 14.37 -23.53 -4.91
N LEU A 341 14.35 -22.50 -4.06
CA LEU A 341 13.11 -21.82 -3.66
C LEU A 341 12.61 -20.86 -4.76
N HIS A 342 11.52 -21.26 -5.43
CA HIS A 342 10.76 -20.36 -6.31
C HIS A 342 9.40 -20.01 -5.72
N ILE A 343 9.35 -19.00 -4.84
CA ILE A 343 8.11 -18.60 -4.14
C ILE A 343 7.13 -17.81 -5.05
N LYS A 344 7.63 -17.14 -6.09
CA LYS A 344 6.81 -16.27 -6.96
C LYS A 344 5.71 -17.06 -7.71
N PRO A 345 6.00 -18.22 -8.35
CA PRO A 345 4.96 -19.05 -8.98
C PRO A 345 3.87 -19.50 -8.01
N ILE A 346 4.23 -19.94 -6.79
CA ILE A 346 3.29 -20.38 -5.75
C ILE A 346 2.31 -19.24 -5.41
N ILE A 347 2.84 -18.04 -5.14
CA ILE A 347 2.02 -16.86 -4.84
C ILE A 347 1.12 -16.50 -6.04
N GLN A 348 1.63 -16.59 -7.27
CA GLN A 348 0.83 -16.28 -8.46
C GLN A 348 -0.29 -17.29 -8.69
N ALA A 349 -0.03 -18.58 -8.50
CA ALA A 349 -1.05 -19.64 -8.61
C ALA A 349 -2.14 -19.45 -7.55
N PHE A 350 -1.75 -19.20 -6.29
CA PHE A 350 -2.68 -18.88 -5.21
C PHE A 350 -3.58 -17.68 -5.54
N LEU A 351 -2.99 -16.55 -5.96
CA LEU A 351 -3.74 -15.34 -6.27
C LEU A 351 -4.67 -15.50 -7.48
N ARG A 352 -4.30 -16.32 -8.48
CA ARG A 352 -5.19 -16.62 -9.61
C ARG A 352 -6.38 -17.45 -9.15
N LYS A 353 -6.16 -18.47 -8.32
CA LYS A 353 -7.23 -19.26 -7.72
C LYS A 353 -8.21 -18.38 -6.93
N GLN A 354 -7.71 -17.47 -6.10
CA GLN A 354 -8.55 -16.53 -5.34
C GLN A 354 -9.33 -15.59 -6.28
N LEU A 355 -8.70 -15.06 -7.33
CA LEU A 355 -9.39 -14.21 -8.30
C LEU A 355 -10.58 -14.93 -8.96
N HIS A 356 -10.39 -16.17 -9.41
CA HIS A 356 -11.45 -16.96 -10.03
C HIS A 356 -12.61 -17.21 -9.05
N GLN A 357 -12.31 -17.64 -7.82
CA GLN A 357 -13.32 -17.83 -6.79
C GLN A 357 -14.14 -16.55 -6.54
N HIS A 358 -13.47 -15.40 -6.40
CA HIS A 358 -14.17 -14.13 -6.20
C HIS A 358 -14.96 -13.64 -7.42
N GLN A 359 -14.56 -14.03 -8.63
CA GLN A 359 -15.30 -13.73 -9.85
C GLN A 359 -16.61 -14.52 -9.92
N ASP A 360 -16.61 -15.76 -9.43
CA ASP A 360 -17.82 -16.58 -9.34
C ASP A 360 -18.80 -16.02 -8.30
N GLU A 361 -18.28 -15.50 -7.18
CA GLU A 361 -19.08 -14.90 -6.11
C GLU A 361 -19.60 -13.48 -6.42
N SER A 362 -19.03 -12.78 -7.42
CA SER A 362 -19.34 -11.37 -7.68
C SER A 362 -19.67 -11.06 -9.14
N ARG A 363 -20.94 -10.73 -9.38
CA ARG A 363 -21.43 -10.28 -10.71
C ARG A 363 -20.64 -9.08 -11.24
N LEU A 364 -20.26 -8.12 -10.40
CA LEU A 364 -19.49 -6.95 -10.84
C LEU A 364 -18.05 -7.31 -11.22
N LEU A 365 -17.41 -8.21 -10.46
CA LEU A 365 -16.05 -8.63 -10.74
C LEU A 365 -15.98 -9.53 -11.99
N LYS A 366 -17.02 -10.33 -12.26
CA LYS A 366 -17.17 -11.13 -13.49
C LYS A 366 -17.18 -10.28 -14.76
N HIS A 367 -17.64 -9.04 -14.68
CA HIS A 367 -17.59 -8.08 -15.79
C HIS A 367 -16.24 -7.35 -15.91
N CYS A 368 -15.29 -7.56 -15.00
CA CYS A 368 -13.94 -7.02 -15.08
C CYS A 368 -12.99 -7.99 -15.80
N ARG A 369 -11.71 -7.63 -15.92
CA ARG A 369 -10.69 -8.49 -16.53
C ARG A 369 -10.40 -9.69 -15.64
N ASP A 370 -9.99 -10.80 -16.25
CA ASP A 370 -9.52 -12.03 -15.60
C ASP A 370 -8.02 -12.01 -15.22
N SER A 371 -7.37 -10.85 -15.30
CA SER A 371 -5.91 -10.74 -15.13
C SER A 371 -5.51 -9.99 -13.87
N LEU A 372 -4.47 -10.47 -13.20
CA LEU A 372 -3.85 -9.88 -12.00
C LEU A 372 -2.93 -8.70 -12.34
N LYS A 373 -3.47 -7.68 -13.01
CA LYS A 373 -2.74 -6.46 -13.39
C LYS A 373 -3.53 -5.21 -13.02
N ILE A 374 -2.82 -4.10 -12.86
CA ILE A 374 -3.46 -2.78 -12.72
C ILE A 374 -4.27 -2.53 -13.99
N ASP A 375 -5.51 -2.09 -13.81
CA ASP A 375 -6.41 -1.83 -14.91
C ASP A 375 -5.92 -0.65 -15.77
N PRO A 376 -5.79 -0.83 -17.10
CA PRO A 376 -5.46 0.23 -18.05
C PRO A 376 -6.21 1.54 -17.88
N ILE A 377 -7.47 1.55 -17.43
CA ILE A 377 -8.23 2.80 -17.21
C ILE A 377 -7.49 3.76 -16.27
N LEU A 378 -6.72 3.21 -15.32
CA LEU A 378 -5.97 3.98 -14.35
C LEU A 378 -4.60 4.46 -14.86
N LYS A 379 -4.13 3.95 -15.99
CA LYS A 379 -2.82 4.25 -16.58
C LYS A 379 -2.88 5.04 -17.88
N LEU A 380 -3.96 4.87 -18.63
CA LEU A 380 -4.12 5.54 -19.92
C LEU A 380 -4.20 7.05 -19.73
N PRO A 381 -3.63 7.84 -20.66
CA PRO A 381 -3.76 9.28 -20.65
C PRO A 381 -5.18 9.65 -21.08
N LEU A 382 -6.09 9.69 -20.13
CA LEU A 382 -7.49 10.08 -20.29
C LEU A 382 -7.72 11.41 -19.58
N LEU A 383 -8.69 12.19 -20.06
CA LEU A 383 -9.24 13.30 -19.30
C LEU A 383 -9.75 12.81 -17.93
N LYS A 384 -9.65 13.67 -16.90
CA LYS A 384 -10.07 13.32 -15.53
C LYS A 384 -11.55 12.89 -15.49
N VAL A 385 -12.40 13.58 -16.26
CA VAL A 385 -13.85 13.31 -16.35
C VAL A 385 -14.13 11.94 -16.96
N ASP A 386 -13.51 11.60 -18.09
CA ASP A 386 -13.72 10.32 -18.77
C ASP A 386 -13.22 9.14 -17.95
N ARG A 387 -12.04 9.28 -17.33
CA ARG A 387 -11.53 8.28 -16.38
C ARG A 387 -12.50 8.10 -15.21
N SER A 388 -13.11 9.19 -14.73
CA SER A 388 -14.09 9.11 -13.65
C SER A 388 -15.34 8.33 -14.08
N ARG A 389 -15.91 8.65 -15.25
CA ARG A 389 -17.07 7.97 -15.84
C ARG A 389 -16.81 6.47 -16.03
N LEU A 390 -15.66 6.10 -16.62
CA LEU A 390 -15.26 4.70 -16.82
C LEU A 390 -15.11 3.91 -15.52
N VAL A 391 -14.48 4.52 -14.50
CA VAL A 391 -14.34 3.86 -13.20
C VAL A 391 -15.69 3.70 -12.53
N ARG A 392 -16.57 4.72 -12.57
CA ARG A 392 -17.94 4.62 -12.05
C ARG A 392 -18.71 3.48 -12.73
N TRP A 393 -18.66 3.39 -14.07
CA TRP A 393 -19.24 2.29 -14.83
C TRP A 393 -18.77 0.91 -14.34
N ARG A 394 -17.46 0.76 -14.11
CA ARG A 394 -16.89 -0.51 -13.59
C ARG A 394 -17.32 -0.83 -12.17
N LEU A 395 -17.42 0.19 -11.32
CA LEU A 395 -17.88 0.02 -9.95
C LEU A 395 -19.38 -0.28 -9.86
N GLY A 396 -20.10 -0.30 -11.00
CA GLY A 396 -21.55 -0.42 -11.05
C GLY A 396 -22.25 0.84 -10.51
N TRP A 397 -21.51 1.94 -10.38
CA TRP A 397 -22.05 3.23 -9.99
C TRP A 397 -22.51 3.91 -11.26
N LEU A 398 -23.82 3.99 -11.43
CA LEU A 398 -24.37 4.99 -12.36
C LEU A 398 -24.00 6.38 -11.83
N PRO A 399 -23.87 7.39 -12.69
CA PRO A 399 -23.20 8.66 -12.37
C PRO A 399 -23.70 9.46 -11.15
N GLY A 400 -24.71 9.01 -10.39
CA GLY A 400 -24.98 9.48 -9.04
C GLY A 400 -26.06 8.66 -8.33
N GLY A 401 -25.95 8.58 -7.00
CA GLY A 401 -27.05 8.32 -6.05
C GLY A 401 -28.03 7.18 -6.36
N LYS A 402 -29.28 7.37 -5.91
CA LYS A 402 -30.39 6.46 -6.20
C LYS A 402 -30.72 6.51 -7.70
N PRO A 403 -31.03 5.38 -8.35
CA PRO A 403 -31.43 5.35 -9.75
C PRO A 403 -32.57 6.33 -10.04
N LYS A 404 -32.34 7.31 -10.92
CA LYS A 404 -33.42 8.14 -11.44
C LYS A 404 -34.22 7.36 -12.50
N PRO A 405 -35.47 7.75 -12.78
CA PRO A 405 -36.18 7.22 -13.92
C PRO A 405 -35.48 7.67 -15.21
N CYS A 406 -35.37 6.74 -16.16
CA CYS A 406 -35.00 7.01 -17.54
C CYS A 406 -36.15 7.72 -18.26
N HIS A 407 -35.88 8.35 -19.41
CA HIS A 407 -36.92 8.97 -20.26
C HIS A 407 -38.02 7.98 -20.67
N CYS A 408 -37.73 6.68 -20.75
CA CYS A 408 -38.73 5.66 -21.05
C CYS A 408 -39.53 5.19 -19.81
N GLY A 409 -39.37 5.85 -18.65
CA GLY A 409 -40.10 5.56 -17.40
C GLY A 409 -39.52 4.45 -16.51
N SER A 410 -38.52 3.69 -16.98
CA SER A 410 -37.88 2.62 -16.18
C SER A 410 -36.75 3.14 -15.29
N HIS A 411 -36.42 2.44 -14.20
CA HIS A 411 -35.25 2.79 -13.38
C HIS A 411 -33.92 2.61 -14.14
N LEU A 412 -33.04 3.61 -14.03
CA LEU A 412 -31.68 3.54 -14.56
C LEU A 412 -30.91 2.44 -13.82
N THR A 413 -30.82 1.27 -14.46
CA THR A 413 -29.94 0.16 -14.07
C THR A 413 -28.98 -0.11 -15.21
N LYS A 414 -27.86 -0.80 -14.93
CA LYS A 414 -26.88 -1.11 -15.97
C LYS A 414 -27.48 -1.93 -17.12
N THR A 415 -28.32 -2.90 -16.81
CA THR A 415 -29.06 -3.72 -17.79
C THR A 415 -30.03 -2.86 -18.59
N HIS A 416 -30.83 -2.03 -17.91
CA HIS A 416 -31.76 -1.13 -18.57
C HIS A 416 -31.04 -0.21 -19.57
N VAL A 417 -29.94 0.43 -19.15
CA VAL A 417 -29.11 1.30 -19.98
C VAL A 417 -28.61 0.59 -21.24
N ILE A 418 -28.18 -0.67 -21.13
CA ILE A 418 -27.68 -1.44 -22.27
C ILE A 418 -28.76 -1.59 -23.35
N HIS A 419 -30.00 -1.83 -22.94
CA HIS A 419 -31.14 -1.96 -23.86
C HIS A 419 -31.66 -0.61 -24.35
N CYS A 420 -31.93 0.33 -23.42
CA CYS A 420 -32.55 1.62 -23.72
C CYS A 420 -31.68 2.53 -24.59
N LEU A 421 -30.35 2.49 -24.42
CA LEU A 421 -29.43 3.26 -25.25
C LEU A 421 -28.91 2.46 -26.46
N HIS A 422 -29.47 1.28 -26.73
CA HIS A 422 -29.09 0.39 -27.81
C HIS A 422 -27.57 0.17 -27.92
N LEU A 423 -26.91 -0.09 -26.78
CA LEU A 423 -25.44 -0.08 -26.71
C LEU A 423 -24.78 -1.11 -27.65
N HIS A 424 -25.46 -2.24 -27.90
CA HIS A 424 -25.02 -3.24 -28.87
C HIS A 424 -24.87 -2.69 -30.30
N ALA A 425 -25.87 -1.94 -30.77
CA ALA A 425 -25.85 -1.34 -32.09
C ALA A 425 -24.77 -0.24 -32.17
N ARG A 426 -24.77 0.69 -31.20
CA ARG A 426 -23.83 1.82 -31.15
C ARG A 426 -22.36 1.36 -31.11
N LEU A 427 -22.06 0.35 -30.29
CA LEU A 427 -20.70 -0.17 -30.15
C LEU A 427 -20.35 -1.24 -31.19
N SER A 428 -21.28 -1.60 -32.08
CA SER A 428 -21.12 -2.64 -33.09
C SER A 428 -20.68 -4.00 -32.50
N ILE A 429 -21.31 -4.39 -31.39
CA ILE A 429 -21.05 -5.66 -30.68
C ILE A 429 -22.31 -6.50 -30.71
N ARG A 430 -22.19 -7.72 -31.22
CA ARG A 430 -23.31 -8.69 -31.25
C ARG A 430 -23.69 -9.08 -29.82
N TRP A 431 -24.99 -9.17 -29.55
CA TRP A 431 -25.53 -9.60 -28.24
C TRP A 431 -25.03 -11.01 -27.83
N LYS A 432 -24.79 -11.89 -28.81
CA LYS A 432 -24.23 -13.23 -28.58
C LYS A 432 -22.80 -13.22 -28.02
N LEU A 433 -22.03 -12.14 -28.22
CA LEU A 433 -20.65 -12.03 -27.75
C LEU A 433 -20.54 -11.60 -26.29
N SER A 434 -21.48 -10.78 -25.82
CA SER A 434 -21.53 -10.30 -24.45
C SER A 434 -22.89 -9.67 -24.18
N HIS A 435 -23.42 -9.80 -22.97
CA HIS A 435 -24.61 -9.05 -22.53
C HIS A 435 -24.28 -7.61 -22.07
N ASP A 436 -22.99 -7.28 -21.91
CA ASP A 436 -22.52 -5.96 -21.49
C ASP A 436 -21.45 -5.45 -22.48
N PRO A 437 -21.88 -4.85 -23.60
CA PRO A 437 -20.99 -4.49 -24.71
C PRO A 437 -19.96 -3.43 -24.30
N LEU A 438 -20.32 -2.52 -23.39
CA LEU A 438 -19.41 -1.48 -22.91
C LEU A 438 -18.32 -2.09 -22.01
N SER A 439 -18.66 -2.90 -21.01
CA SER A 439 -17.64 -3.56 -20.18
C SER A 439 -16.76 -4.49 -21.01
N PHE A 440 -17.33 -5.18 -22.01
CA PHE A 440 -16.56 -6.02 -22.94
C PHE A 440 -15.47 -5.23 -23.68
N LEU A 441 -15.78 -4.03 -24.21
CA LEU A 441 -14.77 -3.18 -24.84
C LEU A 441 -13.77 -2.64 -23.82
N VAL A 442 -14.26 -2.16 -22.69
CA VAL A 442 -13.42 -1.57 -21.65
C VAL A 442 -12.42 -2.59 -21.09
N ASN A 443 -12.76 -3.88 -21.05
CA ASN A 443 -11.83 -4.98 -20.72
C ASN A 443 -10.75 -5.21 -21.77
N ARG A 444 -10.95 -4.72 -23.00
CA ARG A 444 -9.98 -4.79 -24.10
C ARG A 444 -9.17 -3.51 -24.26
N LEU A 445 -9.34 -2.50 -23.40
CA LEU A 445 -8.47 -1.31 -23.41
C LEU A 445 -7.01 -1.72 -23.40
N LEU A 446 -6.24 -1.04 -24.23
CA LEU A 446 -4.84 -1.33 -24.49
C LEU A 446 -3.98 -0.94 -23.28
N SER A 447 -2.94 -1.71 -23.01
CA SER A 447 -1.95 -1.36 -21.97
C SER A 447 -0.75 -0.58 -22.53
N ALA A 448 -0.63 -0.52 -23.86
CA ALA A 448 0.41 0.19 -24.61
C ALA A 448 -0.18 0.64 -25.96
N PRO A 449 0.38 1.67 -26.63
CA PRO A 449 -0.12 2.11 -27.93
C PRO A 449 -0.09 0.94 -28.94
N PRO A 450 -1.12 0.79 -29.77
CA PRO A 450 -1.20 -0.32 -30.72
C PRO A 450 -0.18 -0.16 -31.83
N THR A 451 0.38 -1.28 -32.30
CA THR A 451 1.17 -1.33 -33.54
C THR A 451 0.32 -1.67 -34.75
N SER A 452 -0.81 -2.34 -34.54
CA SER A 452 -1.73 -2.75 -35.61
C SER A 452 -2.67 -1.62 -36.02
N LEU A 453 -2.65 -1.24 -37.30
CA LEU A 453 -3.56 -0.26 -37.89
C LEU A 453 -5.04 -0.65 -37.70
N ARG A 454 -5.37 -1.94 -37.74
CA ARG A 454 -6.73 -2.45 -37.46
C ARG A 454 -7.17 -2.12 -36.03
N THR A 455 -6.28 -2.31 -35.07
CA THR A 455 -6.55 -2.01 -33.66
C THR A 455 -6.68 -0.50 -33.44
N PHE A 456 -5.80 0.30 -34.06
CA PHE A 456 -5.90 1.75 -34.08
C PHE A 456 -7.26 2.21 -34.61
N LYS A 457 -7.61 1.86 -35.86
CA LYS A 457 -8.88 2.26 -36.52
C LYS A 457 -10.10 1.88 -35.68
N ARG A 458 -10.08 0.68 -35.09
CA ARG A 458 -11.15 0.22 -34.19
C ARG A 458 -11.32 1.15 -32.98
N TRP A 459 -10.23 1.45 -32.27
CA TRP A 459 -10.30 2.30 -31.08
C TRP A 459 -10.59 3.76 -31.42
N THR A 460 -10.05 4.30 -32.52
CA THR A 460 -10.38 5.65 -33.00
C THR A 460 -11.87 5.79 -33.30
N ARG A 461 -12.51 4.75 -33.85
CA ARG A 461 -13.97 4.73 -34.06
C ARG A 461 -14.76 4.52 -32.77
N SER A 462 -14.36 3.58 -31.92
CA SER A 462 -15.14 3.20 -30.73
C SER A 462 -15.03 4.20 -29.58
N TRP A 463 -13.91 4.91 -29.46
CA TRP A 463 -13.64 5.78 -28.31
C TRP A 463 -14.62 6.97 -28.19
N PRO A 464 -14.87 7.77 -29.25
CA PRO A 464 -15.88 8.84 -29.19
C PRO A 464 -17.28 8.33 -28.84
N ILE A 465 -17.65 7.14 -29.33
CA ILE A 465 -18.94 6.52 -29.03
C ILE A 465 -19.02 6.15 -27.54
N ILE A 466 -17.93 5.63 -26.96
CA ILE A 466 -17.86 5.33 -25.52
C ILE A 466 -18.00 6.61 -24.70
N GLN A 467 -17.28 7.67 -25.05
CA GLN A 467 -17.38 8.97 -24.36
C GLN A 467 -18.82 9.50 -24.42
N GLN A 468 -19.44 9.48 -25.60
CA GLN A 468 -20.81 9.93 -25.80
C GLN A 468 -21.82 9.13 -24.98
N ILE A 469 -21.72 7.79 -24.95
CA ILE A 469 -22.59 6.94 -24.10
C ILE A 469 -22.43 7.32 -22.62
N LEU A 470 -21.20 7.49 -22.16
CA LEU A 470 -20.93 7.83 -20.76
C LEU A 470 -21.42 9.23 -20.39
N LEU A 471 -21.36 10.17 -21.33
CA LEU A 471 -21.87 11.53 -21.18
C LEU A 471 -23.40 11.55 -21.14
N GLU A 472 -24.07 10.84 -22.05
CA GLU A 472 -25.54 10.68 -22.04
C GLU A 472 -26.01 10.08 -20.72
N LEU A 473 -25.28 9.10 -20.17
CA LEU A 473 -25.58 8.54 -18.85
C LEU A 473 -25.46 9.58 -17.73
N GLU A 474 -24.49 10.49 -17.82
CA GLU A 474 -24.36 11.60 -16.87
C GLU A 474 -25.60 12.50 -16.92
N TYR A 475 -26.03 12.91 -18.12
CA TYR A 475 -27.21 13.75 -18.31
C TYR A 475 -28.51 13.07 -17.85
N LEU A 476 -28.67 11.77 -18.13
CA LEU A 476 -29.81 10.99 -17.66
C LEU A 476 -29.93 10.98 -16.13
N GLN A 477 -28.80 10.92 -15.44
CA GLN A 477 -28.77 10.89 -13.98
C GLN A 477 -28.74 12.31 -13.37
N HIS A 478 -28.22 13.29 -14.09
CA HIS A 478 -28.05 14.68 -13.67
C HIS A 478 -28.45 15.62 -14.83
N PRO A 479 -29.74 15.95 -14.98
CA PRO A 479 -30.20 16.84 -16.04
C PRO A 479 -29.54 18.22 -16.00
N ASP A 480 -29.24 18.73 -14.80
CA ASP A 480 -28.58 20.01 -14.59
C ASP A 480 -27.04 19.93 -14.74
N HIS A 481 -26.51 18.81 -15.25
CA HIS A 481 -25.08 18.67 -15.47
C HIS A 481 -24.62 19.66 -16.53
N SER A 482 -23.80 20.64 -16.13
CA SER A 482 -23.01 21.43 -17.07
C SER A 482 -21.62 20.82 -17.18
N GLU A 483 -21.16 20.50 -18.39
CA GLU A 483 -19.73 20.26 -18.56
C GLU A 483 -18.97 21.56 -18.22
N PRO A 484 -17.88 21.47 -17.44
CA PRO A 484 -17.06 22.64 -17.17
C PRO A 484 -16.61 23.23 -18.51
N PRO A 485 -16.65 24.56 -18.70
CA PRO A 485 -16.23 25.17 -19.96
C PRO A 485 -14.80 24.73 -20.25
N THR A 486 -14.63 23.91 -21.28
CA THR A 486 -13.34 23.62 -21.88
C THR A 486 -12.77 24.96 -22.25
N THR A 487 -11.68 25.37 -21.61
CA THR A 487 -11.00 26.65 -21.87
C THR A 487 -10.92 26.87 -23.37
N THR A 488 -11.77 27.77 -23.85
CA THR A 488 -11.93 28.19 -25.23
C THR A 488 -10.65 28.90 -25.64
N THR A 489 -9.77 28.25 -26.42
CA THR A 489 -8.92 28.85 -27.50
C THR A 489 -7.78 27.95 -28.02
N THR A 490 -7.71 26.66 -27.71
CA THR A 490 -6.76 25.79 -28.44
C THR A 490 -7.33 24.39 -28.59
N THR A 491 -7.36 23.91 -29.83
CA THR A 491 -7.68 22.54 -30.25
C THR A 491 -7.01 21.53 -29.31
N THR A 492 -7.69 21.16 -28.22
CA THR A 492 -7.12 20.23 -27.26
C THR A 492 -7.44 18.85 -27.78
N GLU A 493 -6.47 18.28 -28.52
CA GLU A 493 -6.56 16.91 -28.99
C GLU A 493 -6.89 15.98 -27.82
N ASP A 494 -7.80 15.02 -28.04
CA ASP A 494 -8.13 14.01 -27.04
C ASP A 494 -6.85 13.24 -26.66
N PRO A 495 -6.44 13.25 -25.37
CA PRO A 495 -5.15 12.69 -24.96
C PRO A 495 -5.05 11.18 -25.21
N PHE A 496 -6.17 10.47 -25.23
CA PHE A 496 -6.22 9.06 -25.55
C PHE A 496 -6.00 8.83 -27.05
N LEU A 497 -6.64 9.63 -27.91
CA LEU A 497 -6.45 9.53 -29.36
C LEU A 497 -5.03 9.92 -29.78
N THR A 498 -4.46 10.99 -29.22
CA THR A 498 -3.06 11.37 -29.46
C THR A 498 -2.11 10.25 -29.00
N TRP A 499 -2.36 9.65 -27.83
CA TRP A 499 -1.58 8.50 -27.35
C TRP A 499 -1.74 7.26 -28.24
N LEU A 500 -2.92 7.03 -28.80
CA LEU A 500 -3.22 5.91 -29.69
C LEU A 500 -2.41 6.01 -31.00
N ALA A 501 -2.20 7.23 -31.51
CA ALA A 501 -1.47 7.50 -32.74
C ALA A 501 0.07 7.39 -32.61
N ARG A 502 0.60 7.38 -31.37
CA ARG A 502 2.05 7.52 -31.06
C ARG A 502 2.99 6.48 -31.70
N ARG A 503 2.48 5.34 -32.18
CA ARG A 503 3.28 4.25 -32.75
C ARG A 503 2.94 3.93 -34.21
N LEU A 504 2.10 4.73 -34.84
CA LEU A 504 1.87 4.60 -36.27
C LEU A 504 3.06 5.19 -37.04
N PRO A 505 3.44 4.62 -38.19
CA PRO A 505 4.35 5.28 -39.11
C PRO A 505 3.77 6.67 -39.47
N PRO A 506 4.60 7.71 -39.64
CA PRO A 506 4.13 8.97 -40.20
C PRO A 506 3.47 8.68 -41.56
N ALA A 507 2.35 9.34 -41.84
CA ALA A 507 1.70 9.22 -43.14
C ALA A 507 2.72 9.59 -44.22
N SER A 508 2.94 8.70 -45.18
CA SER A 508 3.74 9.01 -46.37
C SER A 508 3.10 10.23 -47.05
N PRO A 509 3.86 11.27 -47.41
CA PRO A 509 3.32 12.39 -48.15
C PRO A 509 2.71 11.84 -49.45
N SER A 510 1.43 12.18 -49.68
CA SER A 510 0.76 11.90 -50.94
C SER A 510 1.57 12.50 -52.09
N PRO A 511 1.85 11.75 -53.16
CA PRO A 511 2.51 12.32 -54.34
C PRO A 511 1.60 13.40 -54.96
N PRO A 512 2.21 14.44 -55.56
CA PRO A 512 1.52 15.63 -56.07
C PRO A 512 0.50 15.33 -57.17
#